data_AF-A0A3A9GIV2-F1
#
_entry.id   AF-A0A3A9GIV2-F1
#
_cell.length_a   1.000
_cell.length_b   1.000
_cell.length_c   1.000
_cell.angle_alpha   90.00
_cell.angle_beta   90.00
_cell.angle_gamma   90.00
#
_symmetry.space_group_name_H-M   'P 1'
#
loop_
_entity.id
_entity.type
_entity.pdbx_description
1 polymer ?
#
loop_
_entity_poly.entity_id
_entity_poly.type
_entity_poly.pdbx_seq_one_letter_code
_entity_poly.pdbx_strand_id
1 'polypeptide(L)'
;MKNLSPSFKQRKQNTLLKYKSAPSWPWFRGKKKRMVTIMQGQLDIFSYMGKEEKEPPILLSKGQIVYLVNKAEIEKCTVSGEMWTFGDNGRGYRLIRENGLYNVTTNEKLGREAFTDYESAKSKADEYLKLHNKIIFAGDIKPVSTVAYAYIRDCDNRKMTAFYCDLGDDMYYIKEFITYHHIIKGSKAIKKFMEQQEFKYCSPKEIKDFVPHFKNMYKCTEQSDWDYAECEYTYAVG
;
A
#
# COMPACT_ATOMS: atom_id res chain seq x y z
N MET A 1 45.01 -37.44 -34.51
CA MET A 1 46.40 -37.60 -34.04
C MET A 1 46.40 -37.39 -32.54
N LYS A 2 46.74 -38.44 -31.79
CA LYS A 2 47.96 -38.53 -30.95
C LYS A 2 47.89 -37.60 -29.73
N ASN A 3 48.10 -38.02 -28.49
CA ASN A 3 48.65 -39.25 -27.97
C ASN A 3 48.65 -39.15 -26.43
N LEU A 4 48.54 -40.31 -25.78
CA LEU A 4 49.37 -40.77 -24.65
C LEU A 4 49.22 -40.10 -23.25
N SER A 5 48.76 -40.94 -22.32
CA SER A 5 49.23 -41.12 -20.92
C SER A 5 50.77 -41.33 -20.84
N PRO A 6 51.45 -41.70 -19.72
CA PRO A 6 51.01 -42.09 -18.36
C PRO A 6 51.98 -41.63 -17.22
N SER A 7 51.73 -42.05 -15.97
CA SER A 7 52.71 -42.61 -14.99
C SER A 7 52.07 -42.65 -13.60
N PHE A 8 52.39 -43.50 -12.61
CA PHE A 8 52.91 -44.87 -12.51
C PHE A 8 52.97 -45.16 -10.99
N LYS A 9 52.64 -46.39 -10.57
CA LYS A 9 53.15 -47.15 -9.39
C LYS A 9 52.70 -46.77 -7.95
N GLN A 10 51.96 -47.68 -7.28
CA GLN A 10 52.40 -48.73 -6.30
C GLN A 10 52.70 -48.15 -4.90
N ARG A 11 52.24 -48.67 -3.74
CA ARG A 11 52.29 -50.02 -3.11
C ARG A 11 51.73 -49.79 -1.67
N LYS A 12 51.02 -50.65 -0.94
CA LYS A 12 51.38 -51.95 -0.31
C LYS A 12 50.18 -52.35 0.60
N GLN A 13 49.70 -53.60 0.55
CA GLN A 13 49.84 -54.65 1.60
C GLN A 13 49.18 -54.31 2.96
N ASN A 14 48.28 -55.09 3.57
CA ASN A 14 48.38 -56.52 3.85
C ASN A 14 47.01 -57.17 4.16
N THR A 15 46.86 -58.39 3.66
CA THR A 15 45.99 -59.47 4.11
C THR A 15 46.24 -59.88 5.57
N LEU A 16 45.21 -60.40 6.28
CA LEU A 16 45.14 -61.81 6.70
C LEU A 16 43.97 -62.08 7.69
N LEU A 17 43.22 -63.15 7.38
CA LEU A 17 42.64 -64.16 8.28
C LEU A 17 41.51 -63.72 9.24
N LYS A 18 40.47 -64.50 9.53
CA LYS A 18 40.14 -65.91 9.29
C LYS A 18 38.64 -66.09 9.58
N TYR A 19 38.00 -66.94 8.79
CA TYR A 19 36.68 -67.56 9.03
C TYR A 19 36.55 -68.21 10.41
N LYS A 20 35.36 -68.15 11.03
CA LYS A 20 34.69 -69.28 11.70
C LYS A 20 33.16 -69.10 11.74
N SER A 21 32.48 -69.95 10.95
CA SER A 21 31.24 -70.71 11.20
C SER A 21 30.06 -70.13 12.02
N ALA A 22 28.89 -70.13 11.37
CA ALA A 22 27.49 -69.99 11.85
C ALA A 22 27.05 -71.16 12.78
N PRO A 23 25.77 -71.36 13.20
CA PRO A 23 24.51 -70.62 12.98
C PRO A 23 23.55 -70.52 14.21
N SER A 24 22.43 -69.80 14.05
CA SER A 24 21.05 -70.23 14.41
C SER A 24 20.18 -69.03 14.83
N TRP A 25 19.08 -68.82 14.11
CA TRP A 25 17.94 -68.02 14.57
C TRP A 25 16.66 -68.79 14.23
N PRO A 26 15.83 -69.15 15.23
CA PRO A 26 14.46 -69.54 14.99
C PRO A 26 13.58 -68.29 14.84
N TRP A 27 12.59 -68.43 13.96
CA TRP A 27 11.49 -67.51 13.77
C TRP A 27 10.75 -67.23 15.08
N PHE A 28 10.51 -65.96 15.42
CA PHE A 28 9.28 -65.55 16.11
C PHE A 28 8.90 -64.11 15.74
N ARG A 29 7.63 -63.95 15.37
CA ARG A 29 6.97 -62.69 15.02
C ARG A 29 6.89 -61.78 16.24
N GLY A 30 7.40 -60.56 16.11
CA GLY A 30 7.04 -59.42 16.97
C GLY A 30 6.73 -58.22 16.09
N LYS A 31 5.50 -57.70 16.15
CA LYS A 31 5.14 -56.41 15.53
C LYS A 31 6.00 -55.31 16.17
N LYS A 32 7.09 -54.92 15.52
CA LYS A 32 7.79 -53.68 15.88
C LYS A 32 6.92 -52.51 15.45
N LYS A 33 6.32 -51.81 16.41
CA LYS A 33 5.94 -50.41 16.26
C LYS A 33 7.20 -49.69 15.75
N ARG A 34 7.19 -49.19 14.52
CA ARG A 34 8.19 -48.22 14.07
C ARG A 34 7.94 -46.96 14.90
N MET A 35 8.77 -46.74 15.93
CA MET A 35 8.93 -45.41 16.50
C MET A 35 9.55 -44.55 15.41
N VAL A 36 8.76 -43.60 14.92
CA VAL A 36 9.29 -42.49 14.12
C VAL A 36 9.98 -41.59 15.13
N THR A 37 11.30 -41.70 15.20
CA THR A 37 12.12 -40.72 15.93
C THR A 37 12.13 -39.45 15.09
N ILE A 38 11.36 -38.45 15.51
CA ILE A 38 11.38 -37.11 14.91
C ILE A 38 12.74 -36.51 15.26
N MET A 39 13.62 -36.34 14.25
CA MET A 39 14.88 -35.65 14.44
C MET A 39 14.58 -34.20 14.81
N GLN A 40 15.23 -33.72 15.88
CA GLN A 40 15.10 -32.36 16.38
C GLN A 40 15.50 -31.38 15.27
N GLY A 41 14.51 -30.72 14.66
CA GLY A 41 14.68 -29.82 13.51
C GLY A 41 13.82 -30.15 12.29
N GLN A 42 13.11 -31.29 12.25
CA GLN A 42 12.19 -31.63 11.17
C GLN A 42 10.76 -31.17 11.52
N LEU A 43 10.20 -30.25 10.74
CA LEU A 43 8.81 -29.80 10.89
C LEU A 43 7.87 -30.96 10.57
N ASP A 44 7.07 -31.38 11.55
CA ASP A 44 6.04 -32.41 11.37
C ASP A 44 4.84 -31.82 10.64
N ILE A 45 4.48 -32.39 9.50
CA ILE A 45 3.35 -31.92 8.69
C ILE A 45 2.03 -32.00 9.47
N PHE A 46 1.89 -32.98 10.36
CA PHE A 46 0.68 -33.15 11.18
C PHE A 46 0.57 -32.09 12.29
N SER A 47 1.69 -31.57 12.77
CA SER A 47 1.72 -30.41 13.68
C SER A 47 1.26 -29.10 13.02
N TYR A 48 1.34 -29.02 11.68
CA TYR A 48 0.78 -27.91 10.90
C TYR A 48 -0.70 -28.13 10.56
N MET A 49 -1.09 -29.38 10.28
CA MET A 49 -2.48 -29.77 9.96
C MET A 49 -3.44 -29.72 11.16
N GLY A 50 -2.93 -29.67 12.39
CA GLY A 50 -3.72 -29.62 13.62
C GLY A 50 -4.07 -28.21 14.12
N LYS A 51 -3.63 -27.15 13.42
CA LYS A 51 -4.09 -25.80 13.73
C LYS A 51 -5.43 -25.59 13.04
N GLU A 52 -6.52 -25.60 13.80
CA GLU A 52 -7.75 -24.96 13.36
C GLU A 52 -7.42 -23.48 13.11
N GLU A 53 -7.19 -23.11 11.85
CA GLU A 53 -7.09 -21.71 11.46
C GLU A 53 -8.46 -21.09 11.73
N LYS A 54 -8.59 -20.46 12.90
CA LYS A 54 -9.78 -19.68 13.24
C LYS A 54 -9.83 -18.52 12.26
N GLU A 55 -10.77 -18.61 11.33
CA GLU A 55 -11.01 -17.55 10.38
C GLU A 55 -11.24 -16.22 11.13
N PRO A 56 -10.58 -15.13 10.73
CA PRO A 56 -10.73 -13.86 11.43
C PRO A 56 -12.18 -13.37 11.34
N PRO A 57 -12.71 -12.75 12.41
CA PRO A 57 -14.11 -12.38 12.50
C PRO A 57 -14.50 -11.38 11.40
N ILE A 58 -15.74 -11.50 10.93
CA ILE A 58 -16.37 -10.53 10.04
C ILE A 58 -16.98 -9.43 10.90
N LEU A 59 -16.41 -8.23 10.82
CA LEU A 59 -16.81 -7.05 11.59
C LEU A 59 -17.63 -6.05 10.77
N LEU A 60 -17.59 -6.14 9.44
CA LEU A 60 -18.35 -5.29 8.54
C LEU A 60 -19.20 -6.10 7.57
N SER A 61 -20.42 -5.63 7.34
CA SER A 61 -21.38 -6.24 6.40
C SER A 61 -21.50 -5.44 5.11
N LYS A 62 -21.89 -6.10 4.01
CA LYS A 62 -22.19 -5.44 2.73
C LYS A 62 -23.22 -4.32 2.92
N GLY A 63 -22.99 -3.18 2.27
CA GLY A 63 -23.86 -2.00 2.34
C GLY A 63 -23.69 -1.15 3.60
N GLN A 64 -22.89 -1.60 4.58
CA GLN A 64 -22.60 -0.82 5.77
C GLN A 64 -21.76 0.43 5.41
N ILE A 65 -22.08 1.55 6.05
CA ILE A 65 -21.33 2.80 5.91
C ILE A 65 -20.11 2.75 6.83
N VAL A 66 -18.97 3.17 6.29
CA VAL A 66 -17.71 3.33 7.02
C VAL A 66 -17.15 4.71 6.73
N TYR A 67 -16.71 5.41 7.76
CA TYR A 67 -16.04 6.69 7.70
C TYR A 67 -14.55 6.47 7.89
N LEU A 68 -13.76 6.77 6.87
CA LEU A 68 -12.30 6.70 6.92
C LEU A 68 -11.76 8.07 7.30
N VAL A 69 -10.85 8.10 8.27
CA VAL A 69 -10.20 9.32 8.73
C VAL A 69 -8.77 9.32 8.22
N ASN A 70 -8.42 10.36 7.45
CA ASN A 70 -7.04 10.65 7.06
C ASN A 70 -6.72 12.08 7.48
N LYS A 71 -5.91 12.23 8.52
CA LYS A 71 -5.63 13.51 9.17
C LYS A 71 -6.94 14.16 9.66
N ALA A 72 -7.26 15.36 9.19
CA ALA A 72 -8.52 16.03 9.50
C ALA A 72 -9.62 15.76 8.46
N GLU A 73 -9.36 14.96 7.42
CA GLU A 73 -10.37 14.59 6.42
C GLU A 73 -11.15 13.36 6.86
N ILE A 74 -12.45 13.37 6.55
CA ILE A 74 -13.35 12.24 6.75
C ILE A 74 -13.95 11.86 5.39
N GLU A 75 -13.62 10.66 4.91
CA GLU A 75 -14.17 10.10 3.68
C GLU A 75 -15.27 9.08 4.01
N LYS A 76 -16.47 9.31 3.50
CA LYS A 76 -17.58 8.36 3.60
C LYS A 76 -17.47 7.29 2.52
N CYS A 77 -17.53 6.03 2.93
CA CYS A 77 -17.47 4.86 2.06
C CYS A 77 -18.58 3.86 2.38
N THR A 78 -18.88 2.99 1.42
CA THR A 78 -19.82 1.87 1.58
C THR A 78 -19.12 0.53 1.35
N VAL A 79 -19.38 -0.46 2.20
CA VAL A 79 -18.79 -1.80 2.06
C VAL A 79 -19.38 -2.51 0.84
N SER A 80 -18.54 -2.92 -0.11
CA SER A 80 -18.98 -3.59 -1.34
C SER A 80 -19.53 -5.01 -1.11
N GLY A 81 -19.04 -5.67 -0.06
CA GLY A 81 -19.25 -7.09 0.23
C GLY A 81 -18.07 -7.98 -0.14
N GLU A 82 -17.13 -7.50 -0.96
CA GLU A 82 -15.86 -8.21 -1.19
C GLU A 82 -14.96 -8.08 0.05
N MET A 83 -14.45 -9.22 0.51
CA MET A 83 -13.57 -9.34 1.66
C MET A 83 -12.53 -10.44 1.43
N TRP A 84 -11.39 -10.32 2.08
CA TRP A 84 -10.32 -11.32 2.03
C TRP A 84 -9.66 -11.46 3.39
N THR A 85 -9.09 -12.64 3.64
CA THR A 85 -8.26 -12.92 4.80
C THR A 85 -6.79 -12.68 4.44
N PHE A 86 -5.98 -12.25 5.42
CA PHE A 86 -4.54 -12.10 5.24
C PHE A 86 -3.82 -12.28 6.59
N GLY A 87 -2.60 -12.85 6.55
CA GLY A 87 -1.87 -13.21 7.75
C GLY A 87 -2.65 -14.16 8.67
N ASP A 88 -2.26 -14.21 9.94
CA ASP A 88 -2.83 -15.19 10.88
C ASP A 88 -4.22 -14.78 11.40
N ASN A 89 -4.59 -13.49 11.33
CA ASN A 89 -5.86 -12.99 11.90
C ASN A 89 -6.38 -11.70 11.23
N GLY A 90 -5.90 -11.37 10.03
CA GLY A 90 -6.28 -10.16 9.31
C GLY A 90 -7.49 -10.40 8.41
N ARG A 91 -8.46 -9.49 8.44
CA ARG A 91 -9.54 -9.41 7.43
C ARG A 91 -9.57 -8.02 6.81
N GLY A 92 -9.59 -7.99 5.48
CA GLY A 92 -9.75 -6.79 4.68
C GLY A 92 -11.14 -6.71 4.05
N TYR A 93 -11.60 -5.49 3.83
CA TYR A 93 -12.89 -5.18 3.21
C TYR A 93 -12.67 -4.19 2.08
N ARG A 94 -13.24 -4.47 0.90
CA ARG A 94 -13.29 -3.48 -0.19
C ARG A 94 -14.43 -2.50 0.08
N LEU A 95 -14.07 -1.24 0.03
CA LEU A 95 -14.93 -0.10 0.18
C LEU A 95 -15.17 0.58 -1.17
N ILE A 96 -16.35 1.16 -1.34
CA ILE A 96 -16.74 1.98 -2.50
C ILE A 96 -16.86 3.41 -2.00
N ARG A 97 -16.06 4.31 -2.58
CA ARG A 97 -16.12 5.75 -2.37
C ARG A 97 -17.31 6.34 -3.12
N GLU A 98 -17.77 7.53 -2.76
CA GLU A 98 -18.91 8.19 -3.43
C GLU A 98 -18.68 8.42 -4.94
N ASN A 99 -17.43 8.59 -5.36
CA ASN A 99 -17.05 8.73 -6.78
C ASN A 99 -16.95 7.39 -7.54
N GLY A 100 -17.35 6.27 -6.92
CA GLY A 100 -17.32 4.93 -7.50
C GLY A 100 -15.95 4.24 -7.50
N LEU A 101 -14.89 4.91 -7.01
CA LEU A 101 -13.58 4.29 -6.86
C LEU A 101 -13.53 3.40 -5.62
N TYR A 102 -12.54 2.51 -5.58
CA TYR A 102 -12.36 1.59 -4.47
C TYR A 102 -11.40 2.13 -3.41
N ASN A 103 -11.68 1.78 -2.16
CA ASN A 103 -10.76 1.93 -1.04
C ASN A 103 -10.75 0.61 -0.23
N VAL A 104 -9.94 0.54 0.81
CA VAL A 104 -9.79 -0.66 1.64
C VAL A 104 -9.74 -0.27 3.11
N THR A 105 -10.39 -1.07 3.96
CA THR A 105 -10.12 -1.07 5.40
C THR A 105 -9.91 -2.49 5.90
N THR A 106 -9.40 -2.63 7.12
CA THR A 106 -9.12 -3.92 7.75
C THR A 106 -9.64 -3.94 9.17
N ASN A 107 -9.81 -5.14 9.76
CA ASN A 107 -10.18 -5.30 11.16
C ASN A 107 -9.28 -4.47 12.10
N GLU A 108 -7.97 -4.37 11.81
CA GLU A 108 -6.99 -3.64 12.62
C GLU A 108 -7.17 -2.11 12.58
N LYS A 109 -7.74 -1.59 11.49
CA LYS A 109 -7.98 -0.16 11.30
C LYS A 109 -9.31 0.29 11.90
N LEU A 110 -10.23 -0.63 12.17
CA LEU A 110 -11.52 -0.32 12.80
C LEU A 110 -11.34 0.24 14.20
N GLY A 111 -12.00 1.37 14.48
CA GLY A 111 -11.87 2.12 15.72
C GLY A 111 -10.58 2.96 15.83
N ARG A 112 -9.73 2.98 14.80
CA ARG A 112 -8.49 3.78 14.77
C ARG A 112 -8.48 4.80 13.64
N GLU A 113 -8.64 4.31 12.41
CA GLU A 113 -8.66 5.09 11.17
C GLU A 113 -9.97 4.89 10.41
N ALA A 114 -10.75 3.86 10.74
CA ALA A 114 -12.03 3.54 10.12
C ALA A 114 -13.10 3.37 11.20
N PHE A 115 -14.24 4.03 11.03
CA PHE A 115 -15.32 4.07 12.02
C PHE A 115 -16.66 3.78 11.37
N THR A 116 -17.57 3.16 12.12
CA THR A 116 -18.93 2.86 11.65
C THR A 116 -19.93 3.97 11.96
N ASP A 117 -19.51 4.98 12.73
CA ASP A 117 -20.27 6.17 13.07
C ASP A 117 -19.47 7.44 12.78
N TYR A 118 -20.18 8.50 12.40
CA TYR A 118 -19.56 9.76 12.01
C TYR A 118 -18.94 10.51 13.19
N GLU A 119 -19.55 10.47 14.38
CA GLU A 119 -19.07 11.21 15.54
C GLU A 119 -17.71 10.72 16.04
N SER A 120 -17.46 9.42 16.03
CA SER A 120 -16.13 8.86 16.36
C SER A 120 -15.08 9.24 15.31
N ALA A 121 -15.44 9.20 14.02
CA ALA A 121 -14.55 9.65 12.96
C ALA A 121 -14.21 11.15 13.10
N LYS A 122 -15.22 11.97 13.39
CA LYS A 122 -15.08 13.40 13.63
C LYS A 122 -14.22 13.69 14.85
N SER A 123 -14.45 13.00 15.97
CA SER A 123 -13.62 13.14 17.15
C SER A 123 -12.14 12.83 16.85
N LYS A 124 -11.87 11.86 15.97
CA LYS A 124 -10.50 11.52 15.55
C LYS A 124 -9.89 12.60 14.65
N ALA A 125 -10.64 13.13 13.71
CA ALA A 125 -10.21 14.26 12.88
C ALA A 125 -9.94 15.53 13.72
N ASP A 126 -10.82 15.82 14.69
CA ASP A 126 -10.67 16.95 15.61
C ASP A 126 -9.45 16.79 16.54
N GLU A 127 -9.12 15.55 16.95
CA GLU A 127 -7.87 15.27 17.66
C GLU A 127 -6.65 15.67 16.82
N TYR A 128 -6.66 15.36 15.53
CA TYR A 128 -5.60 15.75 14.61
C TYR A 128 -5.45 17.27 14.54
N LEU A 129 -6.56 18.00 14.38
CA LEU A 129 -6.59 19.46 14.30
C LEU A 129 -6.08 20.15 15.57
N LYS A 130 -6.25 19.52 16.74
CA LYS A 130 -5.70 20.05 18.01
C LYS A 130 -4.18 19.95 18.08
N LEU A 131 -3.60 18.97 17.39
CA LEU A 131 -2.16 18.68 17.41
C LEU A 131 -1.39 19.37 16.28
N HIS A 132 -2.08 19.76 15.21
CA HIS A 132 -1.48 20.31 13.99
C HIS A 132 -2.09 21.68 13.67
N ASN A 133 -1.25 22.72 13.64
CA ASN A 133 -1.69 24.11 13.50
C ASN A 133 -1.23 24.78 12.18
N LYS A 134 -0.59 24.04 11.27
CA LYS A 134 -0.14 24.54 9.97
C LYS A 134 -0.97 23.90 8.86
N ILE A 135 -2.28 24.12 8.95
CA ILE A 135 -3.27 23.67 7.97
C ILE A 135 -3.97 24.91 7.43
N ILE A 136 -4.05 25.00 6.10
CA ILE A 136 -4.87 26.01 5.40
C ILE A 136 -6.15 25.32 4.97
N PHE A 137 -7.29 25.76 5.49
CA PHE A 137 -8.57 25.16 5.13
C PHE A 137 -9.00 25.56 3.72
N ALA A 138 -9.65 24.63 3.01
CA ALA A 138 -10.13 24.84 1.66
C ALA A 138 -11.00 26.10 1.52
N GLY A 139 -11.85 26.36 2.53
CA GLY A 139 -12.75 27.53 2.56
C GLY A 139 -12.04 28.87 2.76
N ASP A 140 -10.79 28.85 3.25
CA ASP A 140 -9.99 30.05 3.47
C ASP A 140 -9.12 30.43 2.27
N ILE A 141 -9.03 29.54 1.26
CA ILE A 141 -8.26 29.78 0.05
C ILE A 141 -9.01 30.76 -0.86
N LYS A 142 -8.40 31.93 -1.09
CA LYS A 142 -8.96 33.01 -1.91
C LYS A 142 -8.00 33.33 -3.07
N PRO A 143 -8.19 32.72 -4.25
CA PRO A 143 -7.31 32.94 -5.38
C PRO A 143 -7.49 34.35 -5.95
N VAL A 144 -6.38 34.97 -6.37
CA VAL A 144 -6.35 36.23 -7.13
C VAL A 144 -6.73 35.98 -8.58
N SER A 145 -6.22 34.89 -9.15
CA SER A 145 -6.56 34.45 -10.50
C SER A 145 -6.48 32.93 -10.61
N THR A 146 -7.14 32.37 -11.63
CA THR A 146 -7.15 30.93 -11.92
C THR A 146 -6.97 30.70 -13.40
N VAL A 147 -6.09 29.75 -13.75
CA VAL A 147 -5.88 29.28 -15.12
C VAL A 147 -6.02 27.77 -15.12
N ALA A 148 -6.81 27.24 -16.05
CA ALA A 148 -7.12 25.82 -16.11
C ALA A 148 -7.05 25.28 -17.54
N TYR A 149 -6.66 24.02 -17.67
CA TYR A 149 -6.53 23.30 -18.93
C TYR A 149 -7.18 21.93 -18.82
N ALA A 150 -7.74 21.44 -19.92
CA ALA A 150 -8.23 20.07 -20.02
C ALA A 150 -7.91 19.42 -21.35
N TYR A 151 -7.83 18.10 -21.33
CA TYR A 151 -7.82 17.24 -22.52
C TYR A 151 -8.64 15.97 -22.24
N ILE A 152 -8.99 15.24 -23.29
CA ILE A 152 -9.58 13.90 -23.17
C ILE A 152 -8.44 12.91 -23.36
N ARG A 153 -8.23 12.02 -22.37
CA ARG A 153 -7.17 11.04 -22.42
C ARG A 153 -7.56 9.85 -23.30
N ASP A 154 -6.74 9.55 -24.30
CA ASP A 154 -7.05 8.56 -25.33
C ASP A 154 -7.26 7.13 -24.80
N CYS A 155 -6.57 6.73 -23.73
CA CYS A 155 -6.61 5.34 -23.25
C CYS A 155 -7.92 4.95 -22.54
N ASP A 156 -8.66 5.92 -22.00
CA ASP A 156 -9.88 5.66 -21.23
C ASP A 156 -10.99 6.70 -21.43
N ASN A 157 -10.81 7.62 -22.38
CA ASN A 157 -11.72 8.73 -22.69
C ASN A 157 -12.05 9.62 -21.47
N ARG A 158 -11.20 9.62 -20.44
CA ARG A 158 -11.42 10.44 -19.25
C ARG A 158 -11.03 11.89 -19.53
N LYS A 159 -11.89 12.84 -19.12
CA LYS A 159 -11.53 14.25 -19.06
C LYS A 159 -10.49 14.47 -17.95
N MET A 160 -9.31 14.88 -18.35
CA MET A 160 -8.22 15.24 -17.47
C MET A 160 -8.20 16.77 -17.32
N THR A 161 -8.03 17.25 -16.10
CA THR A 161 -7.98 18.69 -15.78
C THR A 161 -6.73 18.99 -14.96
N ALA A 162 -6.08 20.08 -15.30
CA ALA A 162 -5.01 20.70 -14.52
C ALA A 162 -5.31 22.20 -14.37
N PHE A 163 -4.95 22.78 -13.23
CA PHE A 163 -5.10 24.20 -13.00
C PHE A 163 -4.05 24.71 -12.01
N TYR A 164 -3.80 26.00 -12.07
CA TYR A 164 -3.14 26.72 -10.99
C TYR A 164 -3.92 27.97 -10.63
N CYS A 165 -3.78 28.40 -9.39
CA CYS A 165 -4.29 29.65 -8.89
C CYS A 165 -3.15 30.48 -8.30
N ASP A 166 -3.08 31.75 -8.68
CA ASP A 166 -2.24 32.72 -7.99
C ASP A 166 -2.90 33.09 -6.65
N LEU A 167 -2.17 32.94 -5.55
CA LEU A 167 -2.61 33.27 -4.20
C LEU A 167 -2.04 34.63 -3.72
N GLY A 168 -1.23 35.31 -4.54
CA GLY A 168 -0.43 36.46 -4.16
C GLY A 168 0.93 36.05 -3.55
N ASP A 169 1.83 37.03 -3.39
CA ASP A 169 3.14 36.86 -2.75
C ASP A 169 4.00 35.72 -3.32
N ASP A 170 3.94 35.53 -4.65
CA ASP A 170 4.58 34.43 -5.39
C ASP A 170 4.16 33.03 -4.92
N MET A 171 2.98 32.87 -4.31
CA MET A 171 2.43 31.57 -3.91
C MET A 171 1.38 31.09 -4.91
N TYR A 172 1.47 29.80 -5.25
CA TYR A 172 0.58 29.18 -6.22
C TYR A 172 -0.07 27.93 -5.65
N TYR A 173 -1.39 27.84 -5.74
CA TYR A 173 -2.13 26.59 -5.57
C TYR A 173 -2.13 25.85 -6.90
N ILE A 174 -1.69 24.60 -6.94
CA ILE A 174 -1.50 23.85 -8.18
C ILE A 174 -2.15 22.47 -8.07
N LYS A 175 -2.81 22.08 -9.16
CA LYS A 175 -3.22 20.71 -9.46
C LYS A 175 -2.77 20.41 -10.89
N GLU A 176 -1.71 19.62 -11.08
CA GLU A 176 -1.26 19.16 -12.41
C GLU A 176 -2.04 17.94 -12.87
N PHE A 177 -1.96 17.49 -14.13
CA PHE A 177 -2.87 16.43 -14.64
C PHE A 177 -2.86 15.13 -13.80
N ILE A 178 -1.71 14.77 -13.23
CA ILE A 178 -1.50 13.50 -12.51
C ILE A 178 -0.96 13.66 -11.08
N THR A 179 -0.83 14.90 -10.56
CA THR A 179 -0.28 15.13 -9.22
C THR A 179 -1.33 15.54 -8.21
N TYR A 180 -0.93 15.48 -6.94
CA TYR A 180 -1.72 15.95 -5.81
C TYR A 180 -1.91 17.47 -5.86
N HIS A 181 -3.00 17.94 -5.24
CA HIS A 181 -3.19 19.36 -4.95
C HIS A 181 -2.12 19.84 -3.98
N HIS A 182 -1.44 20.93 -4.32
CA HIS A 182 -0.34 21.47 -3.51
C HIS A 182 -0.22 22.99 -3.61
N ILE A 183 0.50 23.57 -2.65
CA ILE A 183 0.93 24.96 -2.68
C ILE A 183 2.45 24.99 -2.76
N ILE A 184 2.98 25.87 -3.60
CA ILE A 184 4.41 26.11 -3.73
C ILE A 184 4.69 27.61 -3.87
N LYS A 185 5.76 28.07 -3.23
CA LYS A 185 6.28 29.43 -3.41
C LYS A 185 7.32 29.50 -4.52
N GLY A 186 7.21 30.51 -5.36
CA GLY A 186 8.21 30.93 -6.32
C GLY A 186 7.69 31.02 -7.75
N SER A 187 8.09 32.07 -8.45
CA SER A 187 7.68 32.39 -9.83
C SER A 187 7.99 31.30 -10.87
N LYS A 188 8.91 30.38 -10.58
CA LYS A 188 9.20 29.22 -11.46
C LYS A 188 8.10 28.15 -11.45
N ALA A 189 7.16 28.20 -10.51
CA ALA A 189 6.10 27.20 -10.37
C ALA A 189 5.21 27.13 -11.62
N ILE A 190 4.78 28.28 -12.16
CA ILE A 190 3.97 28.33 -13.40
C ILE A 190 4.76 27.75 -14.58
N LYS A 191 6.06 28.07 -14.69
CA LYS A 191 6.90 27.52 -15.75
C LYS A 191 6.94 25.99 -15.69
N LYS A 192 7.19 25.42 -14.50
CA LYS A 192 7.16 23.96 -14.29
C LYS A 192 5.80 23.36 -14.63
N PHE A 193 4.71 24.02 -14.22
CA PHE A 193 3.35 23.59 -14.57
C PHE A 193 3.17 23.50 -16.09
N MET A 194 3.66 24.47 -16.86
CA MET A 194 3.55 24.45 -18.33
C MET A 194 4.50 23.43 -19.01
N GLU A 195 5.46 22.86 -18.28
CA GLU A 195 6.42 21.86 -18.76
C GLU A 195 5.91 20.41 -18.62
N GLN A 196 4.70 20.18 -18.09
CA GLN A 196 4.07 18.86 -18.03
C GLN A 196 4.04 18.18 -19.42
N GLN A 197 4.28 16.86 -19.45
CA GLN A 197 4.35 16.10 -20.70
C GLN A 197 3.04 16.15 -21.48
N GLU A 198 1.91 16.27 -20.79
CA GLU A 198 0.58 16.38 -21.36
C GLU A 198 0.45 17.61 -22.27
N PHE A 199 1.09 18.74 -21.95
CA PHE A 199 1.11 19.89 -22.85
C PHE A 199 1.79 19.59 -24.19
N LYS A 200 2.79 18.72 -24.18
CA LYS A 200 3.53 18.31 -25.38
C LYS A 200 2.78 17.25 -26.20
N TYR A 201 2.18 16.26 -25.55
CA TYR A 201 1.63 15.07 -26.23
C TYR A 201 0.11 15.06 -26.36
N CYS A 202 -0.61 15.79 -25.52
CA CYS A 202 -2.08 15.74 -25.46
C CYS A 202 -2.75 17.06 -25.88
N SER A 203 -1.96 18.10 -26.17
CA SER A 203 -2.44 19.44 -26.60
C SER A 203 -3.66 19.97 -25.81
N PRO A 204 -3.57 20.09 -24.46
CA PRO A 204 -4.68 20.53 -23.63
C PRO A 204 -5.19 21.92 -24.03
N LYS A 205 -6.49 22.12 -23.88
CA LYS A 205 -7.17 23.38 -24.17
C LYS A 205 -7.48 24.11 -22.89
N GLU A 206 -7.29 25.43 -22.90
CA GLU A 206 -7.66 26.29 -21.79
C GLU A 206 -9.17 26.25 -21.55
N ILE A 207 -9.58 26.22 -20.29
CA ILE A 207 -10.98 26.21 -19.85
C ILE A 207 -11.32 27.61 -19.35
N LYS A 208 -12.25 28.28 -20.03
CA LYS A 208 -12.78 29.57 -19.57
C LYS A 208 -13.70 29.36 -18.37
N ASP A 209 -13.69 30.33 -17.45
CA ASP A 209 -14.58 30.40 -16.27
C ASP A 209 -14.52 29.15 -15.37
N PHE A 210 -13.35 28.52 -15.29
CA PHE A 210 -13.14 27.35 -14.44
C PHE A 210 -13.19 27.73 -12.96
N VAL A 211 -14.08 27.06 -12.21
CA VAL A 211 -14.17 27.20 -10.75
C VAL A 211 -13.40 26.05 -10.10
N PRO A 212 -12.26 26.32 -9.43
CA PRO A 212 -11.46 25.29 -8.80
C PRO A 212 -12.16 24.70 -7.57
N HIS A 213 -11.98 23.40 -7.37
CA HIS A 213 -12.33 22.75 -6.11
C HIS A 213 -11.09 22.65 -5.23
N PHE A 214 -11.08 23.39 -4.14
CA PHE A 214 -9.98 23.40 -3.18
C PHE A 214 -10.10 22.28 -2.16
N LYS A 215 -8.94 21.85 -1.66
CA LYS A 215 -8.79 20.88 -0.57
C LYS A 215 -8.03 21.53 0.58
N ASN A 216 -8.17 21.00 1.80
CA ASN A 216 -7.35 21.43 2.92
C ASN A 216 -5.88 21.12 2.62
N MET A 217 -5.02 22.10 2.87
CA MET A 217 -3.60 22.05 2.56
C MET A 217 -2.81 21.93 3.86
N TYR A 218 -2.09 20.83 4.01
CA TYR A 218 -1.31 20.48 5.20
C TYR A 218 0.16 20.82 4.93
N LYS A 219 0.82 21.51 5.87
CA LYS A 219 2.24 21.88 5.72
C LYS A 219 3.07 20.62 5.46
N CYS A 220 3.93 20.68 4.44
CA CYS A 220 4.83 19.59 4.17
C CYS A 220 6.09 19.64 5.04
N THR A 221 6.72 18.49 5.24
CA THR A 221 8.04 18.39 5.86
C THR A 221 9.13 18.98 4.96
N GLU A 222 10.31 19.21 5.51
CA GLU A 222 11.49 19.75 4.79
C GLU A 222 11.99 18.85 3.65
N GLN A 223 11.52 17.59 3.58
CA GLN A 223 11.86 16.65 2.52
C GLN A 223 11.06 16.87 1.23
N SER A 224 10.00 17.70 1.28
CA SER A 224 9.11 17.97 0.16
C SER A 224 9.57 19.18 -0.64
N ASP A 225 9.40 19.11 -1.96
CA ASP A 225 9.54 20.27 -2.87
C ASP A 225 8.33 21.24 -2.78
N TRP A 226 7.27 20.84 -2.09
CA TRP A 226 6.03 21.62 -1.91
C TRP A 226 5.92 22.20 -0.51
N ASP A 227 5.32 23.38 -0.40
CA ASP A 227 5.11 24.04 0.89
C ASP A 227 3.95 23.44 1.67
N TYR A 228 2.84 23.16 0.98
CA TYR A 228 1.67 22.48 1.53
C TYR A 228 1.11 21.51 0.48
N ALA A 229 0.42 20.46 0.93
CA ALA A 229 -0.25 19.53 0.03
C ALA A 229 -1.49 18.91 0.66
N GLU A 230 -2.32 18.28 -0.15
CA GLU A 230 -3.48 17.54 0.35
C GLU A 230 -3.12 16.35 1.25
N CYS A 231 -4.11 15.86 1.99
CA CYS A 231 -3.91 14.86 3.04
C CYS A 231 -3.35 13.52 2.55
N GLU A 232 -3.54 13.15 1.29
CA GLU A 232 -3.05 11.89 0.73
C GLU A 232 -1.55 11.92 0.41
N TYR A 233 -0.93 13.11 0.37
CA TYR A 233 0.50 13.23 0.12
C TYR A 233 1.33 12.87 1.35
N THR A 234 2.30 11.96 1.18
CA THR A 234 3.09 11.37 2.27
C THR A 234 3.85 12.38 3.12
N TYR A 235 4.39 13.44 2.49
CA TYR A 235 5.16 14.46 3.22
C TYR A 235 4.29 15.56 3.81
N ALA A 236 2.97 15.56 3.55
CA ALA A 236 2.05 16.50 4.15
C ALA A 236 1.78 16.06 5.59
N VAL A 237 2.04 16.91 6.58
CA VAL A 237 1.87 16.56 8.00
C VAL A 237 1.02 17.59 8.76
N GLY A 238 0.92 18.83 8.27
CA GLY A 238 0.09 19.85 8.91
C GLY A 238 0.68 20.41 10.20
#